data_AF-A0A5B7BR50-F1
#
_entry.id   AF-A0A5B7BR50-F1
#
_cell.length_a   1.000
_cell.length_b   1.000
_cell.length_c   1.000
_cell.angle_alpha   90.00
_cell.angle_beta   90.00
_cell.angle_gamma   90.00
#
_symmetry.space_group_name_H-M   'P 1'
#
loop_
_entity.id
_entity.type
_entity.pdbx_description
1 polymer ?
#
loop_
_entity_poly.entity_id
_entity_poly.type
_entity_poly.pdbx_seq_one_letter_code
_entity_poly.pdbx_strand_id
1 'polypeptide(L)'
;AVGGSTLIIVYVALATGSSFCILARVLLVVTAGYKTAALFFNKMHLCIFRAPMSFFDATPSGRILNRASTDQSAVDLTIPNQVGKVAFSMIQLLGVVAVMSQVAWQVFIIFIPVIATCVWLQQYYIPS
;
A
#
# COMPACT_ATOMS: atom_id res chain seq x y z
N ALA A 1 4.34 -28.36 34.07
CA ALA A 1 4.91 -27.01 33.92
C ALA A 1 5.45 -26.87 32.51
N VAL A 2 5.08 -25.82 31.77
CA VAL A 2 5.72 -25.53 30.48
C VAL A 2 7.18 -25.21 30.75
N GLY A 3 8.10 -25.96 30.15
CA GLY A 3 9.53 -25.73 30.33
C GLY A 3 9.93 -24.41 29.66
N GLY A 4 10.83 -23.64 30.27
CA GLY A 4 11.32 -22.37 29.68
C GLY A 4 11.88 -22.55 28.27
N SER A 5 12.46 -23.71 27.96
CA SER A 5 12.93 -24.08 26.62
C SER A 5 11.81 -24.08 25.57
N THR A 6 10.61 -24.56 25.91
CA THR A 6 9.45 -24.59 25.00
C THR A 6 9.00 -23.18 24.61
N LEU A 7 9.01 -22.23 25.55
CA LEU A 7 8.64 -20.84 25.27
C LEU A 7 9.64 -20.20 24.29
N ILE A 8 10.94 -20.37 24.54
CA ILE A 8 12.01 -19.82 23.69
C ILE A 8 11.86 -20.34 22.25
N ILE A 9 11.63 -21.65 22.08
CA ILE A 9 11.44 -22.25 20.76
C ILE A 9 10.24 -21.63 20.02
N VAL A 10 9.11 -21.44 20.70
CA VAL A 10 7.91 -20.83 20.09
C VAL A 10 8.17 -19.38 19.69
N TYR A 11 8.82 -18.58 20.54
CA TYR A 11 9.16 -17.20 20.21
C TYR A 11 10.12 -17.10 19.02
N VAL A 12 11.14 -17.96 18.96
CA VAL A 12 12.08 -17.99 17.82
C VAL A 12 11.37 -18.39 16.53
N ALA A 13 10.48 -19.39 16.57
CA ALA A 13 9.70 -19.81 15.41
C ALA A 13 8.79 -18.69 14.89
N LEU A 14 8.08 -17.99 15.80
CA LEU A 14 7.23 -16.86 15.45
C LEU A 14 8.04 -15.68 14.88
N ALA A 15 9.19 -15.35 15.48
CA ALA A 15 10.07 -14.29 15.00
C ALA A 15 10.61 -14.59 13.59
N THR A 16 11.02 -15.84 13.35
CA THR A 16 11.53 -16.29 12.05
C THR A 16 10.43 -16.24 10.98
N GLY A 17 9.24 -16.77 11.30
CA GLY A 17 8.08 -16.72 10.41
C GLY A 17 7.65 -15.29 10.08
N SER A 18 7.60 -14.41 11.08
CA SER A 18 7.26 -12.99 10.88
C SER A 18 8.28 -12.27 9.99
N SER A 19 9.57 -12.56 10.15
CA SER A 19 10.64 -12.00 9.32
C SER A 19 10.49 -12.42 7.86
N PHE A 20 10.18 -13.69 7.61
CA PHE A 20 9.91 -14.18 6.25
C PHE A 20 8.69 -13.50 5.62
N CYS A 21 7.60 -13.36 6.37
CA CYS A 21 6.41 -12.61 5.93
C CYS A 21 6.74 -11.15 5.59
N ILE A 22 7.63 -10.51 6.36
CA ILE A 22 8.08 -9.13 6.12
C ILE A 22 8.92 -9.03 4.84
N LEU A 23 9.79 -10.00 4.59
CA LEU A 23 10.56 -10.04 3.34
C LEU A 23 9.63 -10.26 2.13
N ALA A 24 8.70 -11.21 2.22
CA ALA A 24 7.75 -11.51 1.16
C ALA A 24 6.90 -10.29 0.77
N ARG A 25 6.31 -9.58 1.75
CA ARG A 25 5.51 -8.38 1.46
C ARG A 25 6.31 -7.27 0.80
N VAL A 26 7.56 -7.03 1.23
CA VAL A 26 8.40 -5.97 0.67
C VAL A 26 8.77 -6.31 -0.78
N LEU A 27 9.17 -7.56 -1.04
CA LEU A 27 9.49 -8.01 -2.39
C LEU A 27 8.28 -7.92 -3.33
N LEU A 28 7.09 -8.32 -2.87
CA LEU A 28 5.86 -8.19 -3.66
C LEU A 28 5.52 -6.74 -3.99
N VAL A 29 5.57 -5.83 -3.01
CA VAL A 29 5.27 -4.41 -3.24
C VAL A 29 6.27 -3.77 -4.19
N VAL A 30 7.57 -4.04 -4.02
CA VAL A 30 8.62 -3.47 -4.88
C VAL A 30 8.53 -4.02 -6.30
N THR A 31 8.36 -5.33 -6.47
CA THR A 31 8.25 -5.94 -7.81
C THR A 31 6.98 -5.49 -8.55
N ALA A 32 5.84 -5.41 -7.86
CA ALA A 32 4.60 -4.89 -8.42
C ALA A 32 4.69 -3.40 -8.76
N GLY A 33 5.29 -2.60 -7.88
CA GLY A 33 5.53 -1.18 -8.07
C GLY A 33 6.39 -0.92 -9.31
N TYR A 34 7.57 -1.55 -9.36
CA TYR A 34 8.49 -1.45 -10.49
C TYR A 34 7.84 -1.86 -11.82
N LYS A 35 7.18 -3.02 -11.86
CA LYS A 35 6.54 -3.52 -13.09
C LYS A 35 5.44 -2.58 -13.56
N THR A 36 4.63 -2.07 -12.65
CA THR A 36 3.57 -1.12 -12.95
C THR A 36 4.14 0.18 -13.50
N ALA A 37 5.15 0.73 -12.83
CA ALA A 37 5.74 2.00 -13.22
C ALA A 37 6.44 1.93 -14.59
N ALA A 38 7.15 0.83 -14.87
CA ALA A 38 7.73 0.57 -16.19
C ALA A 38 6.67 0.43 -17.30
N LEU A 39 5.52 -0.19 -17.00
CA LEU A 39 4.41 -0.29 -17.95
C LEU A 39 3.81 1.09 -18.25
N PHE A 40 3.58 1.90 -17.23
CA PHE A 40 3.07 3.28 -17.38
C PHE A 40 4.02 4.14 -18.21
N PHE A 41 5.32 4.08 -17.92
CA PHE A 41 6.33 4.82 -18.68
C PHE A 41 6.32 4.44 -20.17
N ASN A 42 6.37 3.15 -20.49
CA ASN A 42 6.35 2.68 -21.87
C ASN A 42 5.07 3.08 -22.61
N LYS A 43 3.91 2.96 -21.95
CA LYS A 43 2.62 3.36 -22.54
C LYS A 43 2.56 4.86 -22.79
N MET A 44 2.98 5.67 -21.82
CA MET A 44 3.04 7.13 -21.95
C MET A 44 3.96 7.53 -23.10
N HIS A 45 5.17 6.97 -23.15
CA HIS A 45 6.14 7.23 -24.20
C HIS A 45 5.55 6.92 -25.59
N LEU A 46 4.99 5.72 -25.78
CA LEU A 46 4.36 5.33 -27.05
C LEU A 46 3.20 6.24 -27.46
N CYS A 47 2.38 6.69 -26.51
CA CYS A 47 1.28 7.63 -26.80
C CYS A 47 1.79 9.00 -27.23
N ILE A 48 2.85 9.53 -26.60
CA ILE A 48 3.45 10.82 -26.96
C ILE A 48 3.99 10.77 -28.39
N PHE A 49 4.74 9.73 -28.76
CA PHE A 49 5.28 9.60 -30.12
C PHE A 49 4.21 9.42 -31.21
N ARG A 50 3.01 8.97 -30.86
CA ARG A 50 1.88 8.79 -31.78
C ARG A 50 0.91 9.97 -31.78
N ALA A 51 1.16 11.00 -30.99
CA ALA A 51 0.30 12.17 -30.92
C ALA A 51 0.42 13.03 -32.20
N PRO A 52 -0.68 13.62 -32.69
CA PRO A 52 -0.64 14.51 -33.85
C PRO A 52 0.11 15.82 -33.53
N MET A 53 0.65 16.49 -34.55
CA MET A 53 1.38 17.75 -34.37
C MET A 53 0.56 18.83 -33.64
N SER A 54 -0.75 18.87 -33.88
CA SER A 54 -1.69 19.79 -33.21
C SER A 54 -1.72 19.65 -31.68
N PHE A 55 -1.41 18.46 -31.15
CA PHE A 55 -1.28 18.26 -29.71
C PHE A 55 -0.09 19.03 -29.15
N PHE A 56 1.05 19.00 -29.86
CA PHE A 56 2.27 19.69 -29.44
C PHE A 56 2.19 21.21 -29.63
N ASP A 57 1.38 21.68 -30.58
CA ASP A 57 1.12 23.12 -30.74
C ASP A 57 0.19 23.66 -29.64
N ALA A 58 -0.79 22.85 -29.22
CA ALA A 58 -1.76 23.22 -28.17
C ALA A 58 -1.22 23.02 -26.74
N THR A 59 -0.25 22.13 -26.54
CA THR A 59 0.32 21.84 -25.22
C THR A 59 1.81 22.18 -25.14
N PRO A 60 2.21 23.10 -24.25
CA PRO A 60 3.61 23.48 -24.15
C PRO A 60 4.47 22.28 -23.75
N SER A 61 5.58 22.07 -24.44
CA SER A 61 6.51 20.95 -24.22
C SER A 61 6.98 20.83 -22.77
N GLY A 62 7.15 21.95 -22.06
CA GLY A 62 7.48 21.97 -20.64
C GLY A 62 6.43 21.30 -19.75
N ARG A 63 5.13 21.39 -20.10
CA ARG A 63 4.07 20.70 -19.35
C ARG A 63 4.10 19.19 -19.58
N ILE A 64 4.38 18.76 -20.81
CA ILE A 64 4.53 17.34 -21.16
C ILE A 64 5.73 16.75 -20.39
N LEU A 65 6.86 17.46 -20.38
CA LEU A 65 8.06 17.05 -19.65
C LEU A 65 7.82 16.99 -18.14
N ASN A 66 7.14 17.99 -17.56
CA ASN A 66 6.83 18.01 -16.14
C ASN A 66 5.96 16.82 -15.73
N ARG A 67 4.95 16.46 -16.54
CA ARG A 67 4.15 15.24 -16.27
C ARG A 67 4.97 13.97 -16.42
N ALA A 68 5.70 13.84 -17.52
CA ALA A 68 6.52 12.65 -17.78
C ALA A 68 7.66 12.45 -16.76
N SER A 69 8.10 13.51 -16.09
CA SER A 69 9.13 13.45 -15.05
C SER A 69 8.53 13.38 -13.65
N THR A 70 7.75 14.39 -13.24
CA THR A 70 7.22 14.50 -11.87
C THR A 70 6.16 13.45 -11.58
N ASP A 71 5.18 13.25 -12.47
CA ASP A 71 4.12 12.27 -12.24
C ASP A 71 4.70 10.85 -12.30
N GLN A 72 5.62 10.58 -13.22
CA GLN A 72 6.32 9.30 -13.28
C GLN A 72 7.14 9.05 -12.01
N SER A 73 7.86 10.04 -11.50
CA SER A 73 8.61 9.92 -10.24
C SER A 73 7.69 9.61 -9.05
N ALA A 74 6.49 10.19 -9.02
CA ALA A 74 5.48 9.86 -8.01
C ALA A 74 5.01 8.39 -8.15
N VAL A 75 4.81 7.90 -9.37
CA VAL A 75 4.46 6.48 -9.62
C VAL A 75 5.60 5.53 -9.27
N ASP A 76 6.85 5.93 -9.49
CA ASP A 76 8.04 5.12 -9.20
C ASP A 76 8.31 5.00 -7.69
N LEU A 77 8.13 6.10 -6.94
CA LEU A 77 8.58 6.19 -5.54
C LEU A 77 7.43 6.32 -4.53
N THR A 78 6.47 7.21 -4.81
CA THR A 78 5.41 7.54 -3.85
C THR A 78 4.36 6.44 -3.80
N ILE A 79 3.86 5.97 -4.95
CA ILE A 79 2.80 4.97 -5.02
C ILE A 79 3.20 3.65 -4.34
N PRO A 80 4.36 3.03 -4.62
CA PRO A 80 4.73 1.76 -3.98
C PRO A 80 4.91 1.93 -2.47
N ASN A 81 5.45 3.06 -2.02
CA ASN A 81 5.60 3.36 -0.60
C ASN A 81 4.24 3.46 0.11
N GLN A 82 3.28 4.19 -0.48
CA GLN A 82 1.94 4.32 0.09
C GLN A 82 1.18 2.99 0.09
N VAL A 83 1.27 2.21 -1.00
CA VAL A 83 0.71 0.86 -1.06
C VAL A 83 1.32 -0.04 0.01
N GLY A 84 2.64 0.02 0.21
CA GLY A 84 3.32 -0.74 1.26
C GLY A 84 2.85 -0.40 2.68
N LYS A 85 2.60 0.89 2.95
CA LYS A 85 2.03 1.35 4.23
C LYS A 85 0.59 0.89 4.42
N VAL A 86 -0.26 0.99 3.39
CA VAL A 86 -1.65 0.51 3.44
C VAL A 86 -1.69 -1.00 3.63
N ALA A 87 -0.83 -1.75 2.94
CA ALA A 87 -0.73 -3.19 3.12
C ALA A 87 -0.30 -3.54 4.57
N PHE A 88 0.64 -2.78 5.14
CA PHE A 88 1.02 -2.95 6.54
C PHE A 88 -0.14 -2.75 7.50
N SER A 89 -0.83 -1.62 7.38
CA SER A 89 -1.90 -1.24 8.30
C SER A 89 -3.07 -2.22 8.21
N MET A 90 -3.39 -2.72 7.02
CA MET A 90 -4.44 -3.73 6.84
C MET A 90 -4.05 -5.08 7.48
N ILE A 91 -2.82 -5.55 7.27
CA ILE A 91 -2.34 -6.80 7.91
C ILE A 91 -2.35 -6.65 9.43
N GLN A 92 -1.87 -5.52 9.95
CA GLN A 92 -1.85 -5.23 11.38
C GLN A 92 -3.26 -5.17 11.96
N LEU A 93 -4.18 -4.47 11.29
CA LEU A 93 -5.58 -4.36 11.71
C LEU A 93 -6.24 -5.75 11.78
N LEU A 94 -6.11 -6.56 10.73
CA LEU A 94 -6.63 -7.92 10.71
C LEU A 94 -6.02 -8.79 11.82
N GLY A 95 -4.71 -8.68 12.06
CA GLY A 95 -4.04 -9.40 13.14
C GLY A 95 -4.56 -9.01 14.52
N VAL A 96 -4.74 -7.72 14.79
CA VAL A 96 -5.32 -7.24 16.06
C VAL A 96 -6.75 -7.74 16.23
N VAL A 97 -7.58 -7.61 15.18
CA VAL A 97 -8.97 -8.08 15.20
C VAL A 97 -9.05 -9.58 15.49
N ALA A 98 -8.21 -10.41 14.85
CA ALA A 98 -8.19 -11.86 15.05
C ALA A 98 -7.74 -12.30 16.45
N VAL A 99 -6.80 -11.58 17.06
CA VAL A 99 -6.36 -11.86 18.45
C VAL A 99 -7.43 -11.41 19.44
N MET A 100 -8.00 -10.21 19.24
CA MET A 100 -9.01 -9.66 20.14
C MET A 100 -10.31 -10.44 20.11
N SER A 101 -10.70 -11.03 18.97
CA SER A 101 -11.90 -11.89 18.90
C SER A 101 -11.81 -13.13 19.77
N GLN A 102 -10.60 -13.63 20.05
CA GLN A 102 -10.42 -14.82 20.89
C GLN A 102 -10.43 -14.49 22.38
N VAL A 103 -9.87 -13.33 22.76
CA VAL A 103 -9.65 -12.96 24.18
C VAL A 103 -10.79 -12.09 24.73
N ALA A 104 -11.28 -11.13 23.95
CA ALA A 104 -12.18 -10.08 24.42
C ALA A 104 -13.21 -9.69 23.35
N TRP A 105 -14.17 -10.58 23.09
CA TRP A 105 -15.20 -10.39 22.04
C TRP A 105 -16.04 -9.11 22.24
N GLN A 106 -16.20 -8.65 23.48
CA GLN A 106 -16.97 -7.45 23.83
C GLN A 106 -16.39 -6.17 23.21
N VAL A 107 -15.09 -6.16 22.87
CA VAL A 107 -14.41 -5.01 22.25
C VAL A 107 -14.99 -4.69 20.87
N PHE A 108 -15.60 -5.66 20.17
CA PHE A 108 -16.24 -5.43 18.88
C PHE A 108 -17.42 -4.45 18.95
N ILE A 109 -18.13 -4.40 20.09
CA ILE A 109 -19.23 -3.46 20.29
C ILE A 109 -18.75 -2.01 20.19
N ILE A 110 -17.51 -1.73 20.62
CA ILE A 110 -16.90 -0.39 20.55
C ILE A 110 -16.31 -0.13 19.15
N PHE A 111 -15.83 -1.16 18.45
CA PHE A 111 -15.31 -0.99 17.09
C PHE A 111 -16.38 -0.53 16.09
N ILE A 112 -17.61 -1.02 16.21
CA ILE A 112 -18.72 -0.68 15.31
C ILE A 112 -18.98 0.85 15.24
N PRO A 113 -19.23 1.57 16.36
CA PRO A 113 -19.45 3.01 16.32
C PRO A 113 -18.20 3.79 15.89
N VAL A 114 -16.99 3.32 16.23
CA VAL A 114 -15.75 3.96 15.79
C VAL A 114 -15.60 3.88 14.28
N ILE A 115 -15.78 2.69 13.68
CA ILE A 115 -15.74 2.51 12.22
C ILE A 115 -16.82 3.36 11.55
N ALA A 116 -18.04 3.37 12.07
CA ALA A 116 -19.13 4.20 11.54
C ALA A 116 -18.76 5.69 11.54
N THR A 117 -18.18 6.18 12.63
CA THR A 117 -17.74 7.58 12.73
C THR A 117 -16.59 7.88 11.77
N CYS A 118 -15.63 6.97 11.63
CA CYS A 118 -14.54 7.11 10.67
C CYS A 118 -15.03 7.15 9.23
N VAL A 119 -15.97 6.28 8.84
CA VAL A 119 -16.57 6.29 7.50
C VAL A 119 -17.34 7.59 7.25
N TRP A 120 -18.11 8.04 8.24
CA TRP A 120 -18.83 9.31 8.14
C TRP A 120 -17.88 10.51 7.96
N LEU A 121 -16.82 10.58 8.76
CA LEU A 121 -15.78 11.60 8.61
C LEU A 121 -15.05 11.49 7.28
N GLN A 122 -14.76 10.28 6.80
CA GLN A 122 -14.10 10.07 5.52
C GLN A 122 -14.95 10.58 4.37
N GLN A 123 -16.27 10.32 4.37
CA GLN A 123 -17.19 10.84 3.36
C GLN A 123 -17.37 12.36 3.43
N TYR A 124 -17.28 12.93 4.64
CA TYR A 124 -17.38 14.38 4.81
C TYR A 124 -16.12 15.12 4.31
N TYR A 125 -14.93 14.58 4.57
CA TYR A 125 -13.65 15.21 4.20
C TYR A 125 -13.14 14.86 2.80
N ILE A 126 -13.56 13.74 2.23
CA ILE A 126 -13.24 13.34 0.87
C ILE A 126 -14.52 13.53 0.04
N PRO A 127 -14.79 14.74 -0.48
CA PRO A 127 -15.88 14.91 -1.43
C PRO A 127 -15.52 14.08 -2.67
N SER A 128 -16.35 13.07 -2.92
CA SER A 128 -16.33 12.25 -4.15
C SER A 128 -16.38 13.13 -5.40
#